data_AF-W4RRX6-F1
#
_entry.id   AF-W4RRX6-F1
#
_cell.length_a   1.000
_cell.length_b   1.000
_cell.length_c   1.000
_cell.angle_alpha   90.00
_cell.angle_beta   90.00
_cell.angle_gamma   90.00
#
_symmetry.space_group_name_H-M   'P 1'
#
loop_
_entity.id
_entity.type
_entity.pdbx_description
1 polymer ?
#
loop_
_entity_poly.entity_id
_entity_poly.type
_entity_poly.pdbx_seq_one_letter_code
_entity_poly.pdbx_strand_id
1 'polypeptide(L)'
;MDLSIKRQNSRKKLLSARIRTAVKQLFHFGWEQALSCVFPVVIFASLAITQNLPLPFLPRYDWLLIIFLLMQWWMVRSGLETKDELKVITLFHLIGLALEIFKTHMGSWSYPDEGYFKVFGVPLYSGFMYASVASYLSQAWRRLKVELVKWPPFLIVVPLAAAIYLNFFTHHFWLDLRWLLAGLVLIVFWQSWVTYEVNGARYRMPLALSFMLIGFFIWIAENIATFLAAWKYPNQADGWSLVHLGKVSSWVLLVIVSFLIVSTLKQIKGRSVAAGTNYFIKIKLCRGVMSIDLKYGHDYRTN
;
A
#
# COMPACT_ATOMS: atom_id res chain seq x y z
N MET A 1 -35.43 -6.29 45.73
CA MET A 1 -34.56 -5.12 45.45
C MET A 1 -33.09 -5.50 45.26
N ASP A 2 -32.58 -6.53 45.96
CA ASP A 2 -31.16 -6.91 45.94
C ASP A 2 -30.68 -7.62 44.64
N LEU A 3 -31.53 -8.45 44.03
CA LEU A 3 -31.20 -9.16 42.79
C LEU A 3 -31.02 -8.25 41.56
N SER A 4 -31.76 -7.13 41.47
CA SER A 4 -31.62 -6.18 40.36
C SER A 4 -30.31 -5.40 40.45
N ILE A 5 -29.93 -4.98 41.67
CA ILE A 5 -28.66 -4.28 41.95
C ILE A 5 -27.47 -5.21 41.64
N LYS A 6 -27.52 -6.47 42.09
CA LYS A 6 -26.46 -7.47 41.79
C LYS A 6 -26.33 -7.73 40.29
N ARG A 7 -27.46 -7.82 39.56
CA ARG A 7 -27.48 -8.00 38.10
C ARG A 7 -26.94 -6.78 37.35
N GLN A 8 -27.24 -5.57 37.82
CA GLN A 8 -26.72 -4.32 37.26
C GLN A 8 -25.21 -4.18 37.50
N ASN A 9 -24.72 -4.51 38.69
CA ASN A 9 -23.28 -4.51 39.00
C ASN A 9 -22.50 -5.55 38.19
N SER A 10 -23.04 -6.77 38.02
CA SER A 10 -22.45 -7.79 37.14
C SER A 10 -22.40 -7.37 35.68
N ARG A 11 -23.48 -6.73 35.16
CA ARG A 11 -23.49 -6.16 33.79
C ARG A 11 -22.44 -5.05 33.63
N LYS A 12 -22.31 -4.14 34.59
CA LYS A 12 -21.28 -3.08 34.58
C LYS A 12 -19.87 -3.69 34.59
N LYS A 13 -19.62 -4.71 35.40
CA LYS A 13 -18.33 -5.41 35.47
C LYS A 13 -17.99 -6.11 34.15
N LEU A 14 -18.94 -6.81 33.54
CA LEU A 14 -18.79 -7.44 32.22
C LEU A 14 -18.53 -6.42 31.11
N LEU A 15 -19.27 -5.31 31.09
CA LEU A 15 -19.07 -4.23 30.13
C LEU A 15 -17.67 -3.62 30.28
N SER A 16 -17.24 -3.31 31.50
CA SER A 16 -15.89 -2.78 31.77
C SER A 16 -14.78 -3.74 31.34
N ALA A 17 -14.97 -5.05 31.52
CA ALA A 17 -14.02 -6.07 31.07
C ALA A 17 -13.97 -6.12 29.53
N ARG A 18 -15.12 -6.09 28.84
CA ARG A 18 -15.19 -6.06 27.37
C ARG A 18 -14.53 -4.80 26.80
N ILE A 19 -14.78 -3.63 27.39
CA ILE A 19 -14.16 -2.37 26.97
C ILE A 19 -12.65 -2.44 27.13
N ARG A 20 -12.13 -2.91 28.27
CA ARG A 20 -10.69 -3.06 28.49
C ARG A 20 -10.05 -3.99 27.47
N THR A 21 -10.68 -5.11 27.16
CA THR A 21 -10.20 -6.03 26.11
C THR A 21 -10.23 -5.37 24.73
N ALA A 22 -11.30 -4.64 24.39
CA ALA A 22 -11.40 -3.95 23.10
C ALA A 22 -10.32 -2.86 22.93
N VAL A 23 -10.07 -2.06 23.97
CA VAL A 23 -9.01 -1.03 23.96
C VAL A 23 -7.63 -1.68 23.81
N LYS A 24 -7.36 -2.77 24.53
CA LYS A 24 -6.11 -3.52 24.40
C LYS A 24 -5.92 -4.05 22.96
N GLN A 25 -6.98 -4.61 22.38
CA GLN A 25 -6.94 -5.12 21.01
C GLN A 25 -6.76 -4.00 19.97
N LEU A 26 -7.42 -2.86 20.16
CA LEU A 26 -7.23 -1.69 19.30
C LEU A 26 -5.79 -1.17 19.36
N PHE A 27 -5.18 -1.15 20.55
CA PHE A 27 -3.78 -0.77 20.70
C PHE A 27 -2.84 -1.74 19.97
N HIS A 28 -3.02 -3.06 20.14
CA HIS A 28 -2.23 -4.05 19.41
C HIS A 28 -2.42 -3.96 17.89
N PHE A 29 -3.65 -3.75 17.43
CA PHE A 29 -3.91 -3.53 16.01
C PHE A 29 -3.17 -2.28 15.51
N GLY A 30 -3.30 -1.16 16.21
CA GLY A 30 -2.61 0.08 15.87
C GLY A 30 -1.09 -0.07 15.86
N TRP A 31 -0.54 -0.86 16.77
CA TRP A 31 0.88 -1.16 16.84
C TRP A 31 1.37 -1.94 15.61
N GLU A 32 0.66 -3.00 15.20
CA GLU A 32 1.02 -3.74 13.98
C GLU A 32 0.87 -2.90 12.72
N GLN A 33 -0.10 -1.99 12.68
CA GLN A 33 -0.21 -1.01 11.58
C GLN A 33 0.97 -0.04 11.58
N ALA A 34 1.35 0.51 12.74
CA ALA A 34 2.49 1.41 12.86
C ALA A 34 3.80 0.74 12.41
N LEU A 35 4.02 -0.52 12.81
CA LEU A 35 5.17 -1.31 12.37
C LEU A 35 5.14 -1.59 10.87
N SER A 36 3.96 -1.71 10.26
CA SER A 36 3.82 -1.86 8.81
C SER A 36 4.09 -0.54 8.07
N CYS A 37 3.97 0.61 8.75
CA CYS A 37 4.19 1.95 8.21
C CYS A 37 5.63 2.44 8.32
N VAL A 38 6.60 1.61 8.72
CA VAL A 38 8.01 2.02 8.90
C VAL A 38 8.57 2.75 7.68
N PHE A 39 8.31 2.26 6.46
CA PHE A 39 8.79 2.93 5.25
C PHE A 39 8.05 4.27 4.96
N PRO A 40 6.70 4.32 4.92
CA PRO A 40 5.97 5.59 4.84
C PRO A 40 6.39 6.63 5.88
N VAL A 41 6.62 6.22 7.13
CA VAL A 41 7.06 7.14 8.20
C VAL A 41 8.41 7.77 7.86
N VAL A 42 9.37 6.99 7.36
CA VAL A 42 10.67 7.52 6.91
C VAL A 42 10.50 8.47 5.73
N ILE A 43 9.59 8.18 4.80
CA ILE A 43 9.27 9.09 3.69
C ILE A 43 8.79 10.44 4.21
N PHE A 44 7.78 10.46 5.08
CA PHE A 44 7.24 11.70 5.65
C PHE A 44 8.26 12.45 6.50
N ALA A 45 9.03 11.73 7.32
CA ALA A 45 10.10 12.34 8.12
C ALA A 45 11.16 12.99 7.22
N SER A 46 11.56 12.31 6.14
CA SER A 46 12.56 12.85 5.20
C SER A 46 12.03 14.06 4.44
N LEU A 47 10.77 14.04 4.02
CA LEU A 47 10.11 15.19 3.39
C LEU A 47 10.09 16.39 4.34
N ALA A 48 9.71 16.19 5.60
CA ALA A 48 9.68 17.24 6.62
C ALA A 48 11.08 17.78 6.95
N ILE A 49 12.07 16.90 7.13
CA ILE A 49 13.45 17.31 7.42
C ILE A 49 14.00 18.12 6.26
N THR A 50 13.91 17.61 5.03
CA THR A 50 14.49 18.28 3.85
C THR A 50 13.76 19.54 3.41
N GLN A 51 12.50 19.73 3.83
CA GLN A 51 11.78 20.98 3.60
C GLN A 51 12.26 22.10 4.54
N ASN A 52 12.57 21.76 5.80
CA ASN A 52 12.92 22.74 6.82
C ASN A 52 14.44 22.94 6.98
N LEU A 53 15.24 21.94 6.58
CA LEU A 53 16.68 21.94 6.67
C LEU A 53 17.28 21.79 5.26
N PRO A 54 17.82 22.87 4.67
CA PRO A 54 18.54 22.76 3.41
C PRO A 54 19.81 21.95 3.64
N LEU A 55 19.91 20.80 2.98
CA LEU A 55 21.06 19.93 3.06
C LEU A 55 22.12 20.35 2.01
N PRO A 56 23.41 20.39 2.37
CA PRO A 56 24.46 20.73 1.42
C PRO A 56 24.67 19.63 0.35
N PHE A 57 25.46 19.96 -0.68
CA PHE A 57 26.00 19.06 -1.73
C PHE A 57 25.04 18.54 -2.80
N LEU A 58 23.81 18.17 -2.45
CA LEU A 58 22.84 17.60 -3.39
C LEU A 58 21.50 18.32 -3.32
N PRO A 59 20.78 18.42 -4.45
CA PRO A 59 19.40 18.85 -4.44
C PRO A 59 18.52 17.98 -3.54
N ARG A 60 17.46 18.59 -3.02
CA ARG A 60 16.50 17.96 -2.10
C ARG A 60 15.99 16.61 -2.60
N TYR A 61 15.63 16.52 -3.88
CA TYR A 61 15.07 15.29 -4.45
C TYR A 61 16.09 14.13 -4.49
N ASP A 62 17.37 14.44 -4.67
CA ASP A 62 18.43 13.43 -4.68
C ASP A 62 18.72 12.93 -3.26
N TRP A 63 18.68 13.81 -2.26
CA TRP A 63 18.72 13.40 -0.84
C TRP A 63 17.57 12.45 -0.48
N LEU A 64 16.34 12.77 -0.89
CA LEU A 64 15.19 11.90 -0.68
C LEU A 64 15.40 10.52 -1.32
N LEU A 65 15.89 10.49 -2.56
CA LEU A 65 16.18 9.24 -3.26
C LEU A 65 17.20 8.38 -2.49
N ILE A 66 18.30 8.97 -2.04
CA ILE A 66 19.35 8.28 -1.27
C ILE A 66 18.77 7.71 0.02
N ILE A 67 18.02 8.51 0.79
CA ILE A 67 17.42 8.06 2.05
C ILE A 67 16.47 6.89 1.79
N PHE A 68 15.67 6.93 0.72
CA PHE A 68 14.69 5.88 0.43
C PHE A 68 15.36 4.59 -0.04
N LEU A 69 16.43 4.68 -0.81
CA LEU A 69 17.26 3.53 -1.19
C LEU A 69 17.93 2.90 0.02
N LEU A 70 18.52 3.70 0.91
CA LEU A 70 19.15 3.23 2.13
C LEU A 70 18.13 2.56 3.06
N MET A 71 16.94 3.16 3.21
CA MET A 71 15.88 2.60 4.01
C MET A 71 15.37 1.28 3.43
N GLN A 72 15.10 1.24 2.12
CA GLN A 72 14.68 0.04 1.41
C GLN A 72 15.70 -1.10 1.59
N TRP A 73 16.99 -0.78 1.44
CA TRP A 73 18.08 -1.73 1.67
C TRP A 73 18.11 -2.22 3.12
N TRP A 74 17.99 -1.31 4.09
CA TRP A 74 18.01 -1.64 5.52
C TRP A 74 16.83 -2.56 5.90
N MET A 75 15.63 -2.31 5.39
CA MET A 75 14.44 -3.14 5.67
C MET A 75 14.62 -4.58 5.17
N VAL A 76 15.22 -4.75 4.00
CA VAL A 76 15.54 -6.08 3.47
C VAL A 76 16.67 -6.72 4.27
N ARG A 77 17.72 -5.96 4.60
CA ARG A 77 18.90 -6.45 5.33
C ARG A 77 18.61 -6.85 6.78
N SER A 78 17.67 -6.15 7.43
CA SER A 78 17.19 -6.42 8.79
C SER A 78 16.16 -7.55 8.85
N GLY A 79 15.67 -8.02 7.69
CA GLY A 79 14.63 -9.04 7.61
C GLY A 79 13.22 -8.53 7.87
N LEU A 80 13.02 -7.21 7.97
CA LEU A 80 11.68 -6.61 7.99
C LEU A 80 10.93 -6.87 6.68
N GLU A 81 11.67 -6.94 5.56
CA GLU A 81 11.15 -7.28 4.25
C GLU A 81 11.86 -8.49 3.66
N THR A 82 11.09 -9.34 2.98
CA THR A 82 11.60 -10.49 2.26
C THR A 82 12.01 -10.11 0.83
N LYS A 83 12.84 -10.93 0.19
CA LYS A 83 13.21 -10.75 -1.23
C LYS A 83 12.01 -10.75 -2.17
N ASP A 84 10.96 -11.49 -1.84
CA ASP A 84 9.75 -11.51 -2.66
C ASP A 84 8.92 -10.25 -2.49
N GLU A 85 8.89 -9.68 -1.28
CA GLU A 85 8.27 -8.38 -1.05
C GLU A 85 9.07 -7.29 -1.76
N LEU A 86 10.40 -7.34 -1.76
CA LEU A 86 11.23 -6.43 -2.54
C LEU A 86 10.86 -6.45 -4.04
N LYS A 87 10.63 -7.62 -4.64
CA LYS A 87 10.18 -7.70 -6.05
C LYS A 87 8.86 -6.97 -6.28
N VAL A 88 7.92 -7.14 -5.36
CA VAL A 88 6.63 -6.43 -5.40
C VAL A 88 6.86 -4.93 -5.26
N ILE A 89 7.63 -4.50 -4.27
CA ILE A 89 7.95 -3.09 -4.02
C ILE A 89 8.62 -2.44 -5.24
N THR A 90 9.58 -3.12 -5.88
CA THR A 90 10.20 -2.66 -7.13
C THR A 90 9.19 -2.54 -8.27
N LEU A 91 8.26 -3.49 -8.43
CA LEU A 91 7.20 -3.38 -9.43
C LEU A 91 6.34 -2.12 -9.18
N PHE A 92 5.98 -1.86 -7.92
CA PHE A 92 5.22 -0.67 -7.54
C PHE A 92 5.98 0.63 -7.77
N HIS A 93 7.28 0.63 -7.54
CA HIS A 93 8.15 1.76 -7.88
C HIS A 93 8.08 2.08 -9.37
N LEU A 94 8.20 1.07 -10.24
CA LEU A 94 8.22 1.26 -11.69
C LEU A 94 6.86 1.71 -12.25
N ILE A 95 5.76 1.05 -11.85
CA ILE A 95 4.42 1.45 -12.33
C ILE A 95 4.03 2.83 -11.77
N GLY A 96 4.40 3.12 -10.52
CA GLY A 96 4.19 4.43 -9.90
C GLY A 96 4.93 5.53 -10.65
N LEU A 97 6.22 5.32 -10.92
CA LEU A 97 7.04 6.28 -11.67
C LEU A 97 6.50 6.50 -13.10
N ALA A 98 6.01 5.45 -13.77
CA ALA A 98 5.38 5.58 -15.08
C ALA A 98 4.10 6.44 -15.03
N LEU A 99 3.28 6.27 -13.99
CA LEU A 99 2.11 7.10 -13.75
C LEU A 99 2.52 8.56 -13.48
N GLU A 100 3.53 8.79 -12.64
CA GLU A 100 4.04 10.12 -12.34
C GLU A 100 4.49 10.84 -13.62
N ILE A 101 5.33 10.21 -14.44
CA ILE A 101 5.80 10.77 -15.72
C ILE A 101 4.64 11.19 -16.62
N PHE A 102 3.64 10.31 -16.76
CA PHE A 102 2.47 10.62 -17.57
C PHE A 102 1.66 11.79 -17.00
N LYS A 103 1.41 11.78 -15.68
CA LYS A 103 0.53 12.75 -15.03
C LYS A 103 1.17 14.13 -14.92
N THR A 104 2.48 14.21 -14.73
CA THR A 104 3.22 15.48 -14.78
C THR A 104 3.25 16.04 -16.19
N HIS A 105 3.41 15.18 -17.22
CA HIS A 105 3.32 15.61 -18.62
C HIS A 105 1.92 16.13 -18.99
N MET A 106 0.86 15.56 -18.40
CA MET A 106 -0.52 16.06 -18.52
C MET A 106 -0.83 17.27 -17.61
N GLY A 107 0.17 17.86 -16.95
CA GLY A 107 -0.01 19.03 -16.08
C GLY A 107 -0.85 18.78 -14.82
N SER A 108 -1.01 17.52 -14.40
CA SER A 108 -1.83 17.19 -13.23
C SER A 108 -1.18 17.67 -11.92
N TRP A 109 0.15 17.69 -11.87
CA TRP A 109 1.01 18.24 -10.81
C TRP A 109 2.43 18.42 -11.35
N SER A 110 3.32 19.03 -10.58
CA SER A 110 4.72 19.23 -10.95
C SER A 110 5.70 18.98 -9.81
N TYR A 111 6.96 18.73 -10.19
CA TYR A 111 8.12 18.59 -9.30
C TYR A 111 9.10 19.75 -9.52
N PRO A 112 8.89 20.90 -8.86
CA PRO A 112 9.61 22.14 -9.17
C PRO A 112 11.07 22.16 -8.72
N ASP A 113 11.40 21.54 -7.58
CA ASP A 113 12.76 21.58 -7.03
C ASP A 113 13.77 20.89 -7.95
N GLU A 114 15.04 21.27 -7.86
CA GLU A 114 16.12 20.64 -8.63
C GLU A 114 16.33 19.17 -8.25
N GLY A 115 16.88 18.40 -9.18
CA GLY A 115 17.26 17.01 -8.95
C GLY A 115 18.01 16.43 -10.13
N TYR A 116 19.16 15.82 -9.89
CA TYR A 116 19.96 15.15 -10.92
C TYR A 116 19.30 13.85 -11.38
N PHE A 117 18.71 13.10 -10.45
CA PHE A 117 18.02 11.85 -10.72
C PHE A 117 16.55 12.10 -11.09
N LYS A 118 16.35 12.82 -12.20
CA LYS A 118 15.04 13.03 -12.84
C LYS A 118 14.96 12.31 -14.18
N VAL A 119 13.79 11.76 -14.47
CA VAL A 119 13.44 11.17 -15.77
C VAL A 119 12.18 11.88 -16.28
N PHE A 120 12.27 12.53 -17.44
CA PHE A 120 11.19 13.35 -18.00
C PHE A 120 10.61 14.39 -17.02
N GLY A 121 11.49 15.03 -16.23
CA GLY A 121 11.10 16.03 -15.22
C GLY A 121 10.60 15.46 -13.90
N VAL A 122 10.48 14.14 -13.77
CA VAL A 122 10.01 13.46 -12.56
C VAL A 122 11.19 12.88 -11.76
N PRO A 123 11.33 13.20 -10.47
CA PRO A 123 12.39 12.65 -9.65
C PRO A 123 12.15 11.17 -9.36
N LEU A 124 13.20 10.36 -9.38
CA LEU A 124 13.09 8.92 -9.16
C LEU A 124 12.53 8.56 -7.77
N TYR A 125 12.68 9.43 -6.77
CA TYR A 125 12.12 9.18 -5.44
C TYR A 125 10.58 9.05 -5.49
N SER A 126 9.90 9.69 -6.45
CA SER A 126 8.44 9.68 -6.55
C SER A 126 7.87 8.27 -6.68
N GLY A 127 8.57 7.37 -7.37
CA GLY A 127 8.19 5.95 -7.43
C GLY A 127 8.15 5.28 -6.05
N PHE A 128 9.01 5.70 -5.11
CA PHE A 128 8.99 5.17 -3.74
C PHE A 128 7.74 5.55 -2.95
N MET A 129 7.01 6.62 -3.33
CA MET A 129 5.71 6.91 -2.73
C MET A 129 4.74 5.75 -2.94
N TYR A 130 4.70 5.19 -4.15
CA TYR A 130 3.91 4.00 -4.50
C TYR A 130 4.49 2.72 -3.91
N ALA A 131 5.82 2.58 -3.97
CA ALA A 131 6.53 1.44 -3.41
C ALA A 131 6.27 1.28 -1.89
N SER A 132 6.13 2.40 -1.18
CA SER A 132 5.83 2.40 0.26
C SER A 132 4.45 1.85 0.59
N VAL A 133 3.45 2.07 -0.27
CA VAL A 133 2.11 1.47 -0.14
C VAL A 133 2.21 -0.05 -0.30
N ALA A 134 3.00 -0.54 -1.25
CA ALA A 134 3.22 -1.97 -1.45
C ALA A 134 4.00 -2.62 -0.30
N SER A 135 4.99 -1.92 0.26
CA SER A 135 5.71 -2.32 1.47
C SER A 135 4.74 -2.46 2.65
N TYR A 136 3.93 -1.43 2.91
CA TYR A 136 2.91 -1.45 3.96
C TYR A 136 1.94 -2.62 3.78
N LEU A 137 1.35 -2.77 2.58
CA LEU A 137 0.41 -3.86 2.30
C LEU A 137 1.05 -5.23 2.52
N SER A 138 2.29 -5.41 2.07
CA SER A 138 3.02 -6.68 2.24
C SER A 138 3.29 -7.00 3.71
N GLN A 139 3.76 -6.01 4.48
CA GLN A 139 4.03 -6.15 5.91
C GLN A 139 2.76 -6.39 6.71
N ALA A 140 1.73 -5.56 6.51
CA ALA A 140 0.44 -5.70 7.18
C ALA A 140 -0.18 -7.06 6.90
N TRP A 141 -0.10 -7.55 5.66
CA TRP A 141 -0.59 -8.88 5.28
C TRP A 141 0.05 -9.98 6.10
N ARG A 142 1.37 -9.91 6.29
CA ARG A 142 2.15 -10.92 7.01
C ARG A 142 1.94 -10.82 8.53
N ARG A 143 2.03 -9.60 9.08
CA ARG A 143 1.93 -9.32 10.52
C ARG A 143 0.55 -9.67 11.07
N LEU A 144 -0.49 -9.27 10.36
CA LEU A 144 -1.88 -9.49 10.75
C LEU A 144 -2.46 -10.79 10.21
N LYS A 145 -1.65 -11.66 9.60
CA LYS A 145 -2.07 -12.94 8.99
C LYS A 145 -3.35 -12.79 8.15
N VAL A 146 -3.30 -11.84 7.22
CA VAL A 146 -4.46 -11.48 6.42
C VAL A 146 -4.84 -12.63 5.49
N GLU A 147 -6.12 -13.00 5.50
CA GLU A 147 -6.70 -13.98 4.58
C GLU A 147 -7.91 -13.36 3.88
N LEU A 148 -8.13 -13.76 2.63
CA LEU A 148 -9.25 -13.31 1.81
C LEU A 148 -10.26 -14.43 1.68
N VAL A 149 -11.52 -14.11 1.95
CA VAL A 149 -12.64 -15.05 1.93
C VAL A 149 -13.60 -14.64 0.81
N LYS A 150 -14.08 -15.63 0.04
CA LYS A 150 -14.94 -15.42 -1.15
C LYS A 150 -14.32 -14.44 -2.14
N TRP A 151 -13.05 -14.68 -2.48
CA TRP A 151 -12.34 -13.89 -3.48
C TRP A 151 -12.88 -14.16 -4.89
N PRO A 152 -13.12 -13.15 -5.73
CA PRO A 152 -13.60 -13.34 -7.09
C PRO A 152 -12.56 -14.03 -8.00
N PRO A 153 -12.98 -14.69 -9.08
CA PRO A 153 -12.05 -15.31 -10.03
C PRO A 153 -11.04 -14.32 -10.62
N PHE A 154 -9.81 -14.79 -10.87
CA PHE A 154 -8.73 -14.01 -11.48
C PHE A 154 -9.12 -13.35 -12.81
N LEU A 155 -9.94 -14.04 -13.61
CA LEU A 155 -10.46 -13.54 -14.89
C LEU A 155 -11.35 -12.30 -14.75
N ILE A 156 -11.88 -12.03 -13.55
CA ILE A 156 -12.64 -10.80 -13.25
C ILE A 156 -11.70 -9.75 -12.66
N VAL A 157 -10.87 -10.17 -11.69
CA VAL A 157 -10.02 -9.26 -10.92
C VAL A 157 -8.94 -8.60 -11.77
N VAL A 158 -8.25 -9.36 -12.64
CA VAL A 158 -7.14 -8.84 -13.44
C VAL A 158 -7.62 -7.82 -14.47
N PRO A 159 -8.66 -8.08 -15.28
CA PRO A 159 -9.19 -7.07 -16.19
C PRO A 159 -9.74 -5.84 -15.46
N LEU A 160 -10.39 -6.01 -14.30
CA LEU A 160 -10.87 -4.86 -13.51
C LEU A 160 -9.71 -3.98 -13.02
N ALA A 161 -8.64 -4.58 -12.48
CA ALA A 161 -7.45 -3.85 -12.08
C ALA A 161 -6.79 -3.12 -13.27
N ALA A 162 -6.66 -3.80 -14.41
CA ALA A 162 -6.11 -3.23 -15.63
C ALA A 162 -6.96 -2.07 -16.15
N ALA A 163 -8.29 -2.21 -16.16
CA ALA A 163 -9.21 -1.16 -16.59
C ALA A 163 -9.12 0.09 -15.70
N ILE A 164 -9.03 -0.09 -14.37
CA ILE A 164 -8.81 1.01 -13.43
C ILE A 164 -7.48 1.71 -13.71
N TYR A 165 -6.40 0.93 -13.83
CA TYR A 165 -5.07 1.50 -14.08
C TYR A 165 -5.02 2.25 -15.40
N LEU A 166 -5.52 1.65 -16.49
CA LEU A 166 -5.58 2.27 -17.80
C LEU A 166 -6.44 3.54 -17.81
N ASN A 167 -7.54 3.59 -17.07
CA ASN A 167 -8.37 4.79 -17.01
C ASN A 167 -7.63 5.99 -16.38
N PHE A 168 -6.67 5.77 -15.49
CA PHE A 168 -5.79 6.85 -14.99
C PHE A 168 -4.93 7.49 -16.09
N PHE A 169 -4.67 6.78 -17.19
CA PHE A 169 -3.98 7.32 -18.36
C PHE A 169 -4.97 7.86 -19.39
N THR A 170 -6.08 7.17 -19.62
CA THR A 170 -6.98 7.49 -20.74
C THR A 170 -8.05 8.54 -20.42
N HIS A 171 -8.40 8.81 -19.16
CA HIS A 171 -9.40 9.83 -18.81
C HIS A 171 -9.01 11.27 -19.24
N HIS A 172 -7.74 11.52 -19.58
CA HIS A 172 -7.32 12.80 -20.18
C HIS A 172 -7.74 12.94 -21.65
N PHE A 173 -7.91 11.82 -22.35
CA PHE A 173 -8.23 11.76 -23.78
C PHE A 173 -9.65 11.26 -24.05
N TRP A 174 -10.30 10.67 -23.05
CA TRP A 174 -11.58 9.98 -23.17
C TRP A 174 -12.45 10.21 -21.92
N LEU A 175 -13.51 9.42 -21.78
CA LEU A 175 -14.39 9.40 -20.61
C LEU A 175 -13.64 9.02 -19.32
N ASP A 176 -13.94 9.77 -18.28
CA ASP A 176 -13.59 9.44 -16.91
C ASP A 176 -14.55 8.38 -16.37
N LEU A 177 -14.07 7.14 -16.27
CA LEU A 177 -14.87 5.98 -15.87
C LEU A 177 -14.66 5.62 -14.39
N ARG A 178 -13.97 6.47 -13.60
CA ARG A 178 -13.60 6.16 -12.21
C ARG A 178 -14.80 5.78 -11.36
N TRP A 179 -15.92 6.51 -11.47
CA TRP A 179 -17.14 6.21 -10.70
C TRP A 179 -17.80 4.89 -11.12
N LEU A 180 -17.84 4.61 -12.43
CA LEU A 180 -18.35 3.35 -12.96
C LEU A 180 -17.49 2.17 -12.47
N LEU A 181 -16.16 2.30 -12.57
CA LEU A 181 -15.20 1.30 -12.12
C LEU A 181 -15.23 1.11 -10.60
N ALA A 182 -15.42 2.18 -9.83
CA ALA A 182 -15.61 2.09 -8.39
C ALA A 182 -16.89 1.30 -8.04
N GLY A 183 -18.00 1.56 -8.74
CA GLY A 183 -19.23 0.78 -8.62
C GLY A 183 -19.01 -0.70 -8.96
N LEU A 184 -18.28 -1.00 -10.04
CA LEU A 184 -17.91 -2.37 -10.40
C LEU A 184 -17.08 -3.07 -9.33
N VAL A 185 -16.11 -2.37 -8.72
CA VAL A 185 -15.36 -2.93 -7.57
C VAL A 185 -16.31 -3.27 -6.43
N LEU A 186 -17.23 -2.38 -6.06
CA LEU A 186 -18.18 -2.65 -4.98
C LEU A 186 -19.04 -3.88 -5.28
N ILE A 187 -19.52 -4.03 -6.52
CA ILE A 187 -20.31 -5.19 -6.96
C ILE A 187 -19.48 -6.47 -6.90
N VAL A 188 -18.30 -6.47 -7.53
CA VAL A 188 -17.43 -7.65 -7.66
C VAL A 188 -16.98 -8.16 -6.29
N PHE A 189 -16.66 -7.25 -5.37
CA PHE A 189 -16.15 -7.60 -4.04
C PHE A 189 -17.20 -7.52 -2.93
N TRP A 190 -18.49 -7.34 -3.24
CA TRP A 190 -19.55 -7.20 -2.23
C TRP A 190 -19.62 -8.39 -1.26
N GLN A 191 -19.37 -9.59 -1.77
CA GLN A 191 -19.38 -10.82 -0.98
C GLN A 191 -18.02 -11.17 -0.37
N SER A 192 -16.98 -10.40 -0.68
CA SER A 192 -15.61 -10.69 -0.24
C SER A 192 -15.34 -10.12 1.15
N TRP A 193 -14.64 -10.90 1.96
CA TRP A 193 -14.27 -10.52 3.32
C TRP A 193 -12.76 -10.62 3.49
N VAL A 194 -12.24 -9.77 4.36
CA VAL A 194 -10.88 -9.87 4.86
C VAL A 194 -10.92 -10.33 6.31
N THR A 195 -10.19 -11.40 6.60
CA THR A 195 -9.97 -11.90 7.96
C THR A 195 -8.53 -11.59 8.38
N TYR A 196 -8.34 -11.22 9.64
CA TYR A 196 -7.03 -10.86 10.17
C TYR A 196 -6.94 -11.22 11.66
N GLU A 197 -5.73 -11.43 12.16
CA GLU A 197 -5.45 -11.80 13.54
C GLU A 197 -4.79 -10.63 14.29
N VAL A 198 -5.31 -10.29 15.47
CA VAL A 198 -4.72 -9.32 16.38
C VAL A 198 -4.56 -9.97 17.74
N ASN A 199 -3.31 -10.05 18.22
CA ASN A 199 -2.99 -10.63 19.54
C ASN A 199 -3.71 -11.99 19.78
N GLY A 200 -3.63 -12.88 18.78
CA GLY A 200 -4.23 -14.22 18.79
C GLY A 200 -5.74 -14.29 18.53
N ALA A 201 -6.46 -13.17 18.48
CA ALA A 201 -7.89 -13.13 18.18
C ALA A 201 -8.13 -12.86 16.70
N ARG A 202 -9.04 -13.64 16.08
CA ARG A 202 -9.43 -13.47 14.68
C ARG A 202 -10.58 -12.48 14.53
N TYR A 203 -10.41 -11.54 13.62
CA TYR A 203 -11.37 -10.51 13.24
C TYR A 203 -11.70 -10.63 11.75
N ARG A 204 -12.81 -10.00 11.35
CA ARG A 204 -13.23 -9.93 9.95
C ARG A 204 -13.91 -8.62 9.64
N MET A 205 -13.76 -8.14 8.41
CA MET A 205 -14.54 -7.02 7.88
C MET A 205 -14.83 -7.22 6.39
N PRO A 206 -15.89 -6.58 5.84
CA PRO A 206 -16.12 -6.57 4.41
C PRO A 206 -14.91 -5.97 3.68
N LEU A 207 -14.49 -6.58 2.57
CA LEU A 207 -13.32 -6.10 1.83
C LEU A 207 -13.53 -4.68 1.28
N ALA A 208 -14.73 -4.38 0.81
CA ALA A 208 -15.10 -3.04 0.36
C ALA A 208 -14.90 -1.98 1.48
N LEU A 209 -15.25 -2.31 2.72
CA LEU A 209 -15.01 -1.43 3.87
C LEU A 209 -13.51 -1.22 4.09
N SER A 210 -12.70 -2.27 3.95
CA SER A 210 -11.24 -2.15 4.02
C SER A 210 -10.70 -1.17 2.97
N PHE A 211 -11.16 -1.25 1.72
CA PHE A 211 -10.71 -0.32 0.67
C PHE A 211 -11.07 1.13 0.96
N MET A 212 -12.28 1.38 1.45
CA MET A 212 -12.71 2.73 1.85
C MET A 212 -11.82 3.28 2.98
N LEU A 213 -11.54 2.47 4.01
CA LEU A 213 -10.68 2.88 5.13
C LEU A 213 -9.25 3.16 4.68
N ILE A 214 -8.65 2.27 3.88
CA ILE A 214 -7.29 2.49 3.38
C ILE A 214 -7.24 3.74 2.49
N GLY A 215 -8.18 3.92 1.56
CA GLY A 215 -8.23 5.09 0.70
C GLY A 215 -8.40 6.41 1.47
N PHE A 216 -9.16 6.40 2.56
CA PHE A 216 -9.27 7.54 3.47
C PHE A 216 -7.94 7.91 4.12
N PHE A 217 -7.19 6.94 4.65
CA PHE A 217 -5.86 7.21 5.22
C PHE A 217 -4.83 7.63 4.17
N ILE A 218 -4.92 7.13 2.93
CA ILE A 218 -4.08 7.62 1.83
C ILE A 218 -4.41 9.07 1.49
N TRP A 219 -5.68 9.46 1.48
CA TRP A 219 -6.03 10.86 1.27
C TRP A 219 -5.46 11.77 2.38
N ILE A 220 -5.45 11.32 3.63
CA ILE A 220 -4.74 12.04 4.71
C ILE A 220 -3.24 12.14 4.42
N ALA A 221 -2.61 11.02 4.05
CA ALA A 221 -1.20 10.94 3.73
C ALA A 221 -0.82 11.88 2.56
N GLU A 222 -1.69 12.02 1.56
CA GLU A 222 -1.53 12.95 0.44
C GLU A 222 -1.55 14.42 0.89
N ASN A 223 -2.48 14.80 1.78
CA ASN A 223 -2.53 16.15 2.31
C ASN A 223 -1.25 16.48 3.09
N ILE A 224 -0.71 15.52 3.85
CA ILE A 224 0.59 15.68 4.52
C ILE A 224 1.72 15.79 3.48
N ALA A 225 1.76 14.95 2.45
CA ALA A 225 2.82 14.97 1.45
C ALA A 225 2.87 16.29 0.67
N THR A 226 1.71 16.81 0.27
CA THR A 226 1.59 18.11 -0.42
C THR A 226 1.92 19.27 0.50
N PHE A 227 1.54 19.20 1.79
CA PHE A 227 1.96 20.17 2.80
C PHE A 227 3.48 20.18 2.96
N LEU A 228 4.10 19.01 2.89
CA LEU A 228 5.54 18.85 2.97
C LEU A 228 6.27 19.12 1.63
N ALA A 229 5.59 19.72 0.65
CA ALA A 229 6.15 20.08 -0.65
C ALA A 229 6.85 18.89 -1.36
N ALA A 230 6.27 17.70 -1.30
CA ALA A 230 6.73 16.55 -2.11
C ALA A 230 6.48 16.82 -3.61
N TRP A 231 5.28 17.26 -3.95
CA TRP A 231 4.91 17.78 -5.27
C TRP A 231 3.94 18.94 -5.10
N LYS A 232 3.68 19.68 -6.18
CA LYS A 232 2.73 20.80 -6.16
C LYS A 232 1.60 20.57 -7.15
N TYR A 233 0.37 20.72 -6.68
CA TYR A 233 -0.79 20.81 -7.55
C TYR A 233 -0.92 22.22 -8.16
N PRO A 234 -1.53 22.37 -9.36
CA PRO A 234 -1.73 23.69 -9.98
C PRO A 234 -2.50 24.67 -9.08
N ASN A 235 -3.48 24.19 -8.33
CA ASN A 235 -4.29 24.99 -7.39
C ASN A 235 -3.57 25.29 -6.05
N GLN A 236 -2.31 24.87 -5.90
CA GLN A 236 -1.46 25.14 -4.73
C GLN A 236 -0.27 26.05 -5.08
N ALA A 237 -0.30 26.71 -6.24
CA ALA A 237 0.79 27.58 -6.70
C ALA A 237 1.03 28.78 -5.76
N ASP A 238 -0.05 29.38 -5.24
CA ASP A 238 0.01 30.57 -4.38
C ASP A 238 -0.07 30.27 -2.86
N GLY A 239 -0.18 28.99 -2.49
CA GLY A 239 -0.28 28.56 -1.09
C GLY A 239 -0.87 27.16 -0.94
N TRP A 240 -0.57 26.49 0.18
CA TRP A 240 -1.11 25.15 0.43
C TRP A 240 -2.61 25.22 0.70
N SER A 241 -3.36 24.32 0.06
CA SER A 241 -4.80 24.13 0.24
C SER A 241 -5.11 22.64 0.36
N LEU A 242 -6.19 22.30 1.06
CA LEU A 242 -6.63 20.92 1.20
C LEU A 242 -6.90 20.29 -0.18
N VAL A 243 -6.40 19.08 -0.39
CA VAL A 243 -6.62 18.36 -1.62
C VAL A 243 -8.11 17.98 -1.72
N HIS A 244 -8.76 18.40 -2.80
CA HIS A 244 -10.18 18.18 -3.03
C HIS A 244 -10.61 16.73 -2.81
N LEU A 245 -11.74 16.53 -2.11
CA LEU A 245 -12.34 15.22 -1.88
C LEU A 245 -12.65 14.46 -3.18
N GLY A 246 -12.84 15.17 -4.31
CA GLY A 246 -12.98 14.57 -5.63
C GLY A 246 -11.77 13.73 -6.07
N LYS A 247 -10.61 13.88 -5.44
CA LYS A 247 -9.40 13.05 -5.65
C LYS A 247 -9.43 11.75 -4.82
N VAL A 248 -10.24 11.67 -3.77
CA VAL A 248 -10.36 10.47 -2.90
C VAL A 248 -10.72 9.23 -3.72
N SER A 249 -11.62 9.36 -4.70
CA SER A 249 -12.01 8.26 -5.59
C SER A 249 -10.81 7.70 -6.38
N SER A 250 -9.86 8.57 -6.75
CA SER A 250 -8.64 8.16 -7.46
C SER A 250 -7.71 7.37 -6.54
N TRP A 251 -7.54 7.82 -5.31
CA TRP A 251 -6.68 7.13 -4.35
C TRP A 251 -7.26 5.80 -3.90
N VAL A 252 -8.57 5.74 -3.67
CA VAL A 252 -9.27 4.47 -3.40
C VAL A 252 -9.05 3.49 -4.54
N LEU A 253 -9.22 3.93 -5.80
CA LEU A 253 -8.98 3.09 -6.97
C LEU A 253 -7.51 2.67 -7.13
N LEU A 254 -6.56 3.54 -6.81
CA LEU A 254 -5.14 3.23 -6.87
C LEU A 254 -4.71 2.24 -5.77
N VAL A 255 -5.30 2.35 -4.57
CA VAL A 255 -5.19 1.35 -3.50
C VAL A 255 -5.77 0.03 -3.94
N ILE A 256 -6.95 0.04 -4.56
CA ILE A 256 -7.58 -1.17 -5.08
C ILE A 256 -6.63 -1.83 -6.07
N VAL A 257 -6.15 -1.11 -7.10
CA VAL A 257 -5.15 -1.66 -8.05
C VAL A 257 -3.95 -2.24 -7.30
N SER A 258 -3.44 -1.50 -6.30
CA SER A 258 -2.29 -1.95 -5.51
C SER A 258 -2.56 -3.27 -4.80
N PHE A 259 -3.69 -3.33 -4.09
CA PHE A 259 -4.14 -4.51 -3.38
C PHE A 259 -4.42 -5.67 -4.33
N LEU A 260 -5.07 -5.43 -5.47
CA LEU A 260 -5.40 -6.46 -6.45
C LEU A 260 -4.14 -7.08 -7.06
N ILE A 261 -3.12 -6.28 -7.37
CA ILE A 261 -1.82 -6.77 -7.83
C ILE A 261 -1.17 -7.63 -6.73
N VAL A 262 -1.04 -7.10 -5.51
CA VAL A 262 -0.42 -7.83 -4.38
C VAL A 262 -1.16 -9.14 -4.07
N SER A 263 -2.49 -9.10 -4.01
CA SER A 263 -3.33 -10.27 -3.74
C SER A 263 -3.21 -11.32 -4.84
N THR A 264 -3.15 -10.88 -6.10
CA THR A 264 -2.98 -11.74 -7.27
C THR A 264 -1.63 -12.46 -7.20
N LEU A 265 -0.56 -11.72 -6.95
CA LEU A 265 0.80 -12.28 -6.82
C LEU A 265 0.89 -13.27 -5.64
N LYS A 266 0.29 -12.95 -4.48
CA LYS A 266 0.25 -13.85 -3.33
C LYS A 266 -0.53 -15.13 -3.60
N GLN A 267 -1.70 -15.05 -4.25
CA GLN A 267 -2.52 -16.23 -4.56
C GLN A 267 -1.88 -17.13 -5.63
N ILE A 268 -1.26 -16.57 -6.68
CA ILE A 268 -0.53 -17.35 -7.69
C ILE A 268 0.60 -18.13 -7.03
N LYS A 269 1.35 -17.48 -6.12
CA LYS A 269 2.40 -18.14 -5.34
C LYS A 269 1.84 -19.26 -4.45
N GLY A 270 0.75 -19.01 -3.71
CA GLY A 270 0.12 -20.02 -2.87
C GLY A 270 -0.34 -21.26 -3.65
N ARG A 271 -0.95 -21.07 -4.83
CA ARG A 271 -1.32 -22.17 -5.74
C ARG A 271 -0.11 -22.93 -6.28
N SER A 272 0.97 -22.22 -6.60
CA SER A 272 2.22 -22.82 -7.11
C SER A 272 2.88 -23.73 -6.06
N VAL A 273 2.92 -23.27 -4.79
CA VAL A 273 3.42 -24.08 -3.67
C VAL A 273 2.54 -25.32 -3.44
N ALA A 274 1.20 -25.16 -3.45
CA ALA A 274 0.27 -26.26 -3.25
C ALA A 274 0.29 -27.30 -4.38
N ALA A 275 0.61 -26.89 -5.61
CA ALA A 275 0.70 -27.78 -6.76
C ALA A 275 2.05 -28.51 -6.90
N GLY A 276 3.04 -28.22 -6.03
CA GLY A 276 4.42 -28.71 -6.19
C GLY A 276 5.10 -28.17 -7.46
N THR A 277 4.49 -27.19 -8.12
CA THR A 277 4.93 -26.67 -9.42
C THR A 277 5.64 -25.35 -9.20
N ASN A 278 6.95 -25.32 -9.42
CA ASN A 278 7.68 -24.06 -9.57
C ASN A 278 7.19 -23.36 -10.85
N TYR A 279 6.17 -22.52 -10.74
CA TYR A 279 5.89 -21.52 -11.77
C TYR A 279 7.03 -20.49 -11.73
N PHE A 280 8.14 -20.82 -12.37
CA PHE A 280 9.01 -19.82 -12.93
C PHE A 280 8.16 -19.03 -13.91
N ILE A 281 7.90 -17.76 -13.61
CA ILE A 281 7.53 -16.80 -14.65
C ILE A 281 8.76 -16.70 -15.55
N LYS A 282 8.86 -17.60 -16.55
CA LYS A 282 9.80 -17.47 -17.68
C LYS A 282 9.29 -16.31 -18.53
N ILE A 283 9.67 -15.07 -18.17
CA ILE A 283 9.78 -14.04 -19.20
C ILE A 283 10.94 -14.49 -20.08
N LYS A 284 10.61 -15.07 -21.24
CA LYS A 284 11.59 -15.45 -22.25
C LYS A 284 12.10 -14.15 -22.90
N LEU A 285 12.95 -13.40 -22.21
CA LEU A 285 13.81 -12.43 -22.86
C LEU A 285 14.83 -13.22 -23.67
N CYS A 286 14.87 -12.98 -24.97
CA CYS A 286 15.83 -13.58 -25.88
C CYS A 286 17.26 -13.36 -25.34
N ARG A 287 17.91 -14.49 -25.01
CA ARG A 287 19.34 -14.70 -24.68
C ARG A 287 19.82 -14.21 -23.31
N GLY A 288 20.24 -15.18 -22.49
CA GLY A 288 21.08 -15.02 -21.30
C GLY A 288 20.40 -15.51 -20.01
N VAL A 289 20.57 -16.78 -19.65
CA VAL A 289 20.04 -17.34 -18.39
C VAL A 289 21.03 -17.05 -17.26
N MET A 290 20.66 -16.16 -16.34
CA MET A 290 21.26 -16.11 -15.00
C MET A 290 20.37 -16.94 -14.06
N SER A 291 20.87 -18.09 -13.63
CA SER A 291 20.19 -18.98 -12.69
C SER A 291 20.36 -18.50 -11.26
N ILE A 292 19.26 -18.32 -10.54
CA ILE A 292 19.26 -18.09 -9.09
C ILE A 292 18.76 -19.38 -8.44
N ASP A 293 19.65 -20.07 -7.74
CA ASP A 293 19.33 -21.24 -6.92
C ASP A 293 18.73 -20.77 -5.59
N LEU A 294 17.51 -21.23 -5.28
CA LEU A 294 16.83 -21.00 -4.00
C LEU A 294 16.78 -22.34 -3.27
N LYS A 295 17.90 -22.74 -2.65
CA LYS A 295 17.85 -23.73 -1.58
C LYS A 295 17.27 -23.09 -0.33
N TYR A 296 16.09 -23.51 0.07
CA TYR A 296 15.65 -23.42 1.47
C TYR A 296 15.42 -24.83 2.00
N GLY A 297 16.29 -25.22 2.93
CA GLY A 297 16.13 -26.42 3.72
C GLY A 297 15.01 -26.21 4.72
N HIS A 298 13.96 -27.02 4.62
CA HIS A 298 13.08 -27.30 5.73
C HIS A 298 13.32 -28.76 6.12
N ASP A 299 14.07 -28.94 7.20
CA ASP A 299 14.14 -30.20 7.93
C ASP A 299 12.79 -30.41 8.63
N TYR A 300 11.90 -31.14 7.98
CA TYR A 300 10.74 -31.72 8.64
C TYR A 300 11.13 -33.10 9.15
N ARG A 301 11.76 -33.16 10.33
CA ARG A 301 11.71 -34.37 11.15
C ARG A 301 10.43 -34.34 11.98
N THR A 302 9.46 -35.09 11.48
CA THR A 302 8.34 -35.62 12.25
C THR A 302 8.86 -36.62 13.28
N ASN A 303 8.49 -36.42 14.54
CA ASN A 303 8.04 -37.46 15.47
C ASN A 303 7.10 -36.80 16.48
#